data_AF-A0A7J3ACB1-F1
#
_entry.id   AF-A0A7J3ACB1-F1
#
_cell.length_a   1.000
_cell.length_b   1.000
_cell.length_c   1.000
_cell.angle_alpha   90.00
_cell.angle_beta   90.00
_cell.angle_gamma   90.00
#
_symmetry.space_group_name_H-M   'P 1'
#
loop_
_entity.id
_entity.type
_entity.pdbx_description
1 polymer ?
#
loop_
_entity_poly.entity_id
_entity_poly.type
_entity_poly.pdbx_seq_one_letter_code
_entity_poly.pdbx_strand_id
1 'polypeptide(L)'
;MSEEPNRNEASHPKKLLIDEPTNFQFHAAYTVYSELFDGATDAVAKADLNRNIEALKENRIDCETFYRNIAHYRKLPSNLTSQGKITFETQRKRDWRIKSQRQERIRRHKK
;
A
#
# COMPACT_ATOMS: atom_id res chain seq x y z
N MET A 1 3.11 48.16 23.67
CA MET A 1 3.17 47.50 22.36
C MET A 1 2.83 46.04 22.61
N SER A 2 1.58 45.66 22.39
CA SER A 2 1.11 44.30 22.62
C SER A 2 1.40 43.49 21.36
N GLU A 3 2.30 42.52 21.45
CA GLU A 3 2.60 41.60 20.36
C GLU A 3 1.45 40.59 20.25
N GLU A 4 0.82 40.54 19.08
CA GLU A 4 -0.26 39.62 18.75
C GLU A 4 0.25 38.18 18.64
N PRO A 5 -0.51 37.16 19.09
CA PRO A 5 -0.11 35.78 18.89
C PRO A 5 -0.29 35.39 17.42
N ASN A 6 0.81 35.04 16.74
CA ASN A 6 0.81 34.48 15.39
C ASN A 6 0.08 33.13 15.40
N ARG A 7 -1.23 33.21 15.21
CA ARG A 7 -2.18 32.13 15.06
C ARG A 7 -2.10 31.70 13.59
N ASN A 8 -1.22 30.75 13.24
CA ASN A 8 -1.32 29.85 12.05
C ASN A 8 -0.06 29.01 11.75
N GLU A 9 0.65 28.47 12.75
CA GLU A 9 1.44 27.26 12.52
C GLU A 9 0.63 26.07 13.02
N ALA A 10 -0.25 25.56 12.16
CA ALA A 10 -0.84 24.24 12.38
C ALA A 10 0.34 23.26 12.42
N SER A 11 0.77 22.92 13.63
CA SER A 11 1.87 22.00 13.92
C SER A 11 1.65 20.74 13.09
N HIS A 12 2.31 20.67 11.93
CA HIS A 12 2.21 19.50 11.07
C HIS A 12 2.81 18.37 11.90
N PRO A 13 2.03 17.31 12.19
CA PRO A 13 2.54 16.20 12.99
C PRO A 13 3.86 15.74 12.36
N LYS A 14 4.89 15.63 13.19
CA LYS A 14 6.23 15.21 12.78
C LYS A 14 6.27 13.68 12.66
N LYS A 15 7.04 13.18 11.70
CA LYS A 15 7.28 11.75 11.52
C LYS A 15 7.98 11.18 12.75
N LEU A 16 7.50 10.04 13.24
CA LEU A 16 8.13 9.33 14.35
C LEU A 16 9.28 8.47 13.81
N LEU A 17 10.47 8.59 14.40
CA LEU A 17 11.67 7.81 14.09
C LEU A 17 11.88 6.74 15.17
N ILE A 18 10.94 5.80 15.24
CA ILE A 18 10.88 4.77 16.29
C ILE A 18 11.17 3.37 15.76
N ASP A 19 11.83 3.24 14.60
CA ASP A 19 12.13 1.96 13.97
C ASP A 19 12.94 1.02 14.88
N GLU A 20 12.60 -0.26 14.86
CA GLU A 20 13.27 -1.31 15.63
C GLU A 20 13.63 -2.47 14.68
N PRO A 21 14.81 -2.42 14.03
CA PRO A 21 15.20 -3.40 13.00
C PRO A 21 15.37 -4.83 13.56
N THR A 22 15.54 -4.97 14.88
CA THR A 22 15.62 -6.28 15.56
C THR A 22 14.28 -7.02 15.53
N ASN A 23 13.16 -6.30 15.52
CA ASN A 23 11.82 -6.87 15.42
C ASN A 23 11.31 -6.74 13.99
N PHE A 24 11.43 -7.82 13.21
CA PHE A 24 11.04 -7.84 11.80
C PHE A 24 9.58 -7.39 11.58
N GLN A 25 8.65 -7.81 12.43
CA GLN A 25 7.24 -7.45 12.27
C GLN A 25 7.02 -5.94 12.44
N PHE A 26 7.66 -5.37 13.46
CA PHE A 26 7.60 -3.93 13.72
C PHE A 26 8.32 -3.13 12.63
N HIS A 27 9.50 -3.58 12.19
CA HIS A 27 10.24 -2.94 11.10
C HIS A 27 9.44 -2.90 9.78
N ALA A 28 8.78 -4.02 9.44
CA ALA A 28 7.89 -4.07 8.28
C ALA A 28 6.71 -3.09 8.42
N ALA A 29 6.10 -3.03 9.61
CA ALA A 29 5.04 -2.06 9.90
C ALA A 29 5.54 -0.61 9.82
N TYR A 30 6.74 -0.34 10.33
CA TYR A 30 7.37 0.98 10.31
C TYR A 30 7.68 1.45 8.88
N THR A 31 8.17 0.55 8.03
CA THR A 31 8.44 0.84 6.60
C THR A 31 7.15 1.32 5.91
N VAL A 32 6.05 0.61 6.14
CA VAL A 32 4.75 0.97 5.57
C VAL A 32 4.22 2.27 6.15
N TYR A 33 4.33 2.48 7.46
CA TYR A 33 3.98 3.74 8.11
C TYR A 33 4.76 4.90 7.48
N SER A 34 6.06 4.72 7.27
CA SER A 34 6.95 5.73 6.68
C SER A 34 6.48 6.13 5.28
N GLU A 35 6.20 5.16 4.41
CA GLU A 35 5.67 5.40 3.07
C GLU A 35 4.32 6.14 3.09
N LEU A 36 3.40 5.71 3.94
CA LEU A 36 2.08 6.33 4.07
C LEU A 36 2.14 7.75 4.63
N PHE A 37 3.04 7.99 5.58
CA PHE A 37 3.23 9.29 6.20
C PHE A 37 3.81 10.30 5.21
N ASP A 38 4.76 9.87 4.39
CA ASP A 38 5.36 10.70 3.35
C ASP A 38 4.36 11.00 2.21
N GLY A 39 3.45 10.06 1.90
CA GLY A 39 2.39 10.23 0.91
C GLY A 39 1.12 10.96 1.39
N ALA A 40 0.94 11.13 2.70
CA ALA A 40 -0.22 11.80 3.27
C ALA A 40 -0.09 13.33 3.17
N THR A 41 -1.11 14.00 2.64
CA THR A 41 -1.20 15.47 2.60
C THR A 41 -1.98 16.04 3.79
N ASP A 42 -2.87 15.24 4.39
CA ASP A 42 -3.73 15.65 5.48
C ASP A 42 -3.05 15.50 6.85
N ALA A 43 -3.17 16.52 7.69
CA ALA A 43 -2.63 16.54 9.04
C ALA A 43 -3.36 15.53 9.95
N VAL A 44 -4.66 15.32 9.74
CA VAL A 44 -5.44 14.34 10.52
C VAL A 44 -4.95 12.92 10.22
N ALA A 45 -4.76 12.59 8.94
CA ALA A 45 -4.23 11.30 8.53
C ALA A 45 -2.84 11.01 9.12
N LYS A 46 -1.95 12.00 9.15
CA LYS A 46 -0.63 11.86 9.76
C LYS A 46 -0.70 11.65 11.28
N ALA A 47 -1.60 12.34 11.97
CA ALA A 47 -1.81 12.16 13.41
C ALA A 47 -2.33 10.75 13.73
N ASP A 48 -3.29 10.24 12.94
CA ASP A 48 -3.81 8.88 13.09
C ASP A 48 -2.73 7.82 12.82
N LEU A 49 -1.89 8.00 11.80
CA LEU A 49 -0.77 7.12 11.52
C LEU A 49 0.23 7.07 12.70
N ASN A 50 0.55 8.22 13.28
CA ASN A 50 1.43 8.30 14.47
C ASN A 50 0.84 7.53 15.66
N ARG A 51 -0.45 7.73 15.93
CA ARG A 51 -1.14 7.03 17.03
C ARG A 51 -1.15 5.51 16.83
N ASN A 52 -1.32 5.04 15.60
CA ASN A 52 -1.31 3.61 15.30
C ASN A 52 0.08 2.99 15.48
N ILE A 53 1.15 3.64 15.04
CA ILE A 53 2.51 3.10 15.19
C ILE A 53 2.98 3.11 16.66
N GLU A 54 2.59 4.12 17.45
CA GLU A 54 2.82 4.15 18.90
C GLU A 54 2.06 3.05 19.62
N ALA A 55 0.78 2.86 19.30
CA ALA A 55 -0.02 1.78 19.86
C ALA A 55 0.57 0.39 19.54
N LEU A 56 1.15 0.22 18.35
CA LEU A 56 1.84 -1.01 17.97
C LEU A 56 3.12 -1.20 18.78
N LYS A 57 3.91 -0.15 18.97
CA LYS A 57 5.15 -0.19 19.77
C LYS A 57 4.87 -0.54 21.23
N GLU A 58 3.81 0.01 21.80
CA GLU A 58 3.38 -0.28 23.17
C GLU A 58 2.66 -1.63 23.30
N ASN A 59 2.58 -2.43 22.23
CA ASN A 59 1.85 -3.70 22.17
C ASN A 59 0.37 -3.56 22.60
N ARG A 60 -0.24 -2.39 22.41
CA ARG A 60 -1.68 -2.17 22.66
C ARG A 60 -2.54 -2.70 21.52
N ILE A 61 -1.98 -2.80 20.33
CA ILE A 61 -2.62 -3.37 19.14
C ILE A 61 -1.72 -4.42 18.50
N ASP A 62 -2.34 -5.44 17.91
CA ASP A 62 -1.63 -6.45 17.13
C ASP A 62 -1.26 -5.93 15.74
N CYS A 63 -0.26 -6.58 15.12
CA CYS A 63 0.16 -6.28 13.75
C CYS A 63 -1.00 -6.36 12.74
N GLU A 64 -1.90 -7.33 12.89
CA GLU A 64 -3.09 -7.46 12.02
C GLU A 64 -3.99 -6.23 12.13
N THR A 65 -4.29 -5.82 13.36
CA THR A 65 -5.12 -4.64 13.65
C THR A 65 -4.47 -3.37 13.11
N PHE A 66 -3.15 -3.22 13.26
CA PHE A 66 -2.40 -2.13 12.65
C PHE A 66 -2.64 -2.09 11.13
N TYR A 67 -2.43 -3.20 10.42
CA TYR A 67 -2.62 -3.25 8.96
C TYR A 67 -4.06 -2.99 8.53
N ARG A 68 -5.06 -3.41 9.31
CA ARG A 68 -6.47 -3.08 9.06
C ARG A 68 -6.73 -1.58 9.21
N ASN A 69 -6.16 -0.96 10.26
CA ASN A 69 -6.33 0.46 10.53
C ASN A 69 -5.61 1.37 9.53
N ILE A 70 -4.57 0.90 8.85
CA ILE A 70 -3.87 1.71 7.83
C ILE A 70 -4.32 1.38 6.40
N ALA A 71 -5.20 0.39 6.23
CA ALA A 71 -5.62 -0.09 4.91
C ALA A 71 -6.30 1.01 4.08
N HIS A 72 -7.04 1.92 4.69
CA HIS A 72 -7.72 3.01 3.98
C HIS A 72 -6.77 4.11 3.49
N TYR A 73 -5.59 4.26 4.09
CA TYR A 73 -4.57 5.20 3.62
C TYR A 73 -3.74 4.63 2.47
N ARG A 74 -3.70 3.31 2.32
CA ARG A 74 -3.02 2.67 1.19
C ARG A 74 -3.81 2.96 -0.10
N LYS A 75 -3.23 3.79 -0.96
CA LYS A 75 -3.62 3.91 -2.37
C LYS A 75 -3.22 2.62 -3.10
N LEU A 76 -3.94 1.52 -2.83
CA LEU A 76 -3.81 0.32 -3.63
C LEU A 76 -4.18 0.71 -5.06
N PRO A 77 -3.33 0.43 -6.07
CA PRO A 77 -3.76 0.61 -7.45
C PRO A 77 -5.06 -0.17 -7.62
N SER A 78 -6.03 0.42 -8.31
CA SER A 78 -7.35 -0.19 -8.62
C SER A 78 -7.25 -1.63 -9.16
N ASN A 79 -6.08 -1.97 -9.68
CA ASN A 79 -5.67 -3.26 -10.24
C ASN A 79 -5.53 -4.36 -9.16
N LEU A 80 -5.32 -4.00 -7.89
CA LEU A 80 -5.28 -4.92 -6.75
C LEU A 80 -6.62 -5.00 -6.00
N THR A 81 -7.40 -3.91 -6.00
CA THR A 81 -8.73 -3.87 -5.35
C THR A 81 -9.80 -4.52 -6.21
N SER A 82 -9.61 -4.55 -7.52
CA SER A 82 -10.26 -5.54 -8.36
C SER A 82 -9.71 -6.89 -7.92
N GLN A 83 -10.43 -7.57 -7.03
CA GLN A 83 -10.37 -9.01 -6.86
C GLN A 83 -10.84 -9.73 -8.14
N GLY A 84 -10.39 -9.25 -9.30
CA GLY A 84 -10.30 -10.03 -10.52
C GLY A 84 -9.35 -11.15 -10.19
N LYS A 85 -9.94 -12.28 -9.79
CA LYS A 85 -9.25 -13.56 -9.63
C LYS A 85 -8.27 -13.67 -10.79
N ILE A 86 -6.98 -13.82 -10.51
CA ILE A 86 -6.01 -14.18 -11.53
C ILE A 86 -6.43 -15.57 -12.01
N THR A 87 -7.26 -15.62 -13.04
CA THR A 87 -7.71 -16.87 -13.63
C THR A 87 -6.58 -17.38 -14.49
N PHE A 88 -5.90 -18.39 -14.00
CA PHE A 88 -4.97 -19.15 -14.82
C PHE A 88 -5.80 -19.98 -15.82
N GLU A 89 -5.95 -19.48 -17.04
CA GLU A 89 -6.55 -20.25 -18.13
C GLU A 89 -5.60 -21.36 -18.55
N THR A 90 -5.95 -22.61 -18.21
CA THR A 90 -5.24 -23.79 -18.72
C THR A 90 -5.75 -24.12 -20.12
N GLN A 91 -4.84 -24.32 -21.08
CA GLN A 91 -5.19 -24.77 -22.43
C GLN A 91 -4.75 -26.22 -22.64
N ARG A 92 -5.61 -27.05 -23.25
CA ARG A 92 -5.20 -28.42 -23.67
C ARG A 92 -4.14 -28.32 -24.77
N LYS A 93 -3.13 -29.20 -24.72
CA LYS A 93 -2.05 -29.25 -25.73
C LYS A 93 -2.57 -29.33 -27.17
N ARG A 94 -3.67 -30.07 -27.41
CA ARG A 94 -4.32 -30.18 -28.73
C ARG A 94 -4.80 -28.83 -29.25
N ASP A 95 -5.50 -28.06 -28.41
CA ASP A 95 -6.10 -26.79 -28.79
C ASP A 95 -5.02 -25.74 -29.06
N TRP A 96 -3.93 -25.77 -28.28
CA TRP A 96 -2.74 -24.95 -28.53
C TRP A 96 -2.13 -25.24 -29.91
N ARG A 97 -1.98 -26.52 -30.29
CA ARG A 97 -1.45 -26.90 -31.61
C ARG A 97 -2.34 -26.43 -32.75
N ILE A 98 -3.66 -26.61 -32.64
CA ILE A 98 -4.62 -26.16 -33.66
C ILE A 98 -4.57 -24.65 -33.82
N LYS A 99 -4.57 -23.90 -32.70
CA LYS A 99 -4.48 -22.43 -32.70
C LYS A 99 -3.17 -21.97 -33.34
N SER A 100 -2.05 -22.61 -33.02
CA SER A 100 -0.72 -22.29 -33.56
C SER A 100 -0.65 -22.54 -35.07
N GLN A 101 -1.12 -23.71 -35.54
CA GLN A 101 -1.17 -24.02 -36.98
C GLN A 101 -2.07 -23.05 -37.75
N ARG A 102 -3.21 -22.66 -37.17
CA ARG A 102 -4.10 -21.66 -37.75
C ARG A 102 -3.42 -20.29 -37.86
N GLN A 103 -2.76 -19.83 -36.80
CA GLN A 103 -2.01 -18.57 -36.80
C GLN A 103 -0.87 -18.58 -37.82
N GLU A 104 -0.15 -19.70 -37.93
CA GLU A 104 0.91 -19.87 -38.92
C GLU A 104 0.38 -19.81 -40.36
N ARG A 105 -0.73 -20.51 -40.66
CA ARG A 105 -1.40 -20.40 -41.96
C ARG A 105 -1.83 -18.98 -42.27
N ILE A 106 -2.44 -18.28 -41.31
CA ILE A 106 -2.81 -16.88 -41.48
C ILE A 106 -1.55 -16.06 -41.78
N ARG A 107 -0.47 -16.19 -41.02
CA ARG A 107 0.79 -15.45 -41.28
C ARG A 107 1.35 -15.71 -42.69
N ARG A 108 1.27 -16.94 -43.19
CA ARG A 108 1.76 -17.30 -44.53
C ARG A 108 0.90 -16.74 -45.66
N HIS A 109 -0.41 -16.63 -45.46
CA HIS A 109 -1.36 -16.24 -46.51
C HIS A 109 -1.94 -14.83 -46.35
N LYS A 110 -1.62 -14.14 -45.25
CA LYS A 110 -1.98 -12.74 -45.04
C LYS A 110 -0.98 -11.88 -45.82
N LYS A 111 -1.36 -11.50 -47.03
CA LYS A 111 -0.79 -10.35 -47.75
C LYS A 111 -1.24 -9.05 -47.10
#